data_AF-A0A8C8FS02-F1
#
_entry.id   AF-A0A8C8FS02-F1
#
_cell.length_a   1.000
_cell.length_b   1.000
_cell.length_c   1.000
_cell.angle_alpha   90.00
_cell.angle_beta   90.00
_cell.angle_gamma   90.00
#
_symmetry.space_group_name_H-M   'P 1'
#
loop_
_entity.id
_entity.type
_entity.pdbx_description
1 polymer ?
#
loop_
_entity_poly.entity_id
_entity_poly.type
_entity_poly.pdbx_seq_one_letter_code
_entity_poly.pdbx_strand_id
1 'polypeptide(L)'
;MTAGHSQQNAAVVLLFIHLCFSGGYQLTELQVGLCHLCNGTVQNGTAVSQFCSASAGLIDGRCCLLRKENIRDADYIIGLDLSNCSLSRVEDLQDAFSATTIDLSLNPIVNLDDSLFEGFIQLANLILPANLVCPGGNASWDKVKVKGETHFCEGQKDICNQTGYLSLNCPENSLCVPYGPGFFQCSCVDAFRGYKCLREGEFPIIQVFGPLAGSTVLVSILLWLTQRRKAISV
;
A
#
# COMPACT_ATOMS: atom_id res chain seq x y z
N MET A 1 49.89 -26.86 18.58
CA MET A 1 49.92 -25.53 17.94
C MET A 1 48.55 -25.30 17.34
N THR A 2 47.83 -24.37 17.94
CA THR A 2 46.37 -24.19 17.86
C THR A 2 45.95 -23.47 16.58
N ALA A 3 44.90 -23.99 15.94
CA ALA A 3 44.25 -23.41 14.78
C ALA A 3 43.45 -22.16 15.18
N GLY A 4 43.83 -21.01 14.64
CA GLY A 4 43.15 -19.73 14.83
C GLY A 4 42.02 -19.53 13.81
N HIS A 5 40.81 -19.78 14.28
CA HIS A 5 39.51 -19.25 13.86
C HIS A 5 39.47 -18.25 12.69
N SER A 6 38.91 -18.67 11.55
CA SER A 6 38.36 -17.77 10.51
C SER A 6 36.92 -17.38 10.86
N GLN A 7 36.76 -16.62 11.95
CA GLN A 7 35.44 -16.24 12.49
C GLN A 7 34.83 -15.00 11.79
N GLN A 8 35.62 -14.24 11.04
CA GLN A 8 35.17 -12.99 10.40
C GLN A 8 34.33 -13.19 9.13
N ASN A 9 34.59 -14.22 8.32
CA ASN A 9 33.88 -14.43 7.05
C ASN A 9 32.45 -14.96 7.25
N ALA A 10 32.21 -15.76 8.29
CA ALA A 10 30.88 -16.28 8.61
C ALA A 10 29.95 -15.18 9.15
N ALA A 11 30.49 -14.25 9.95
CA ALA A 11 29.72 -13.15 10.52
C ALA A 11 29.20 -12.18 9.45
N VAL A 12 30.01 -11.87 8.42
CA VAL A 12 29.61 -10.98 7.32
C VAL A 12 28.55 -11.62 6.42
N VAL A 13 28.70 -12.91 6.09
CA VAL A 13 27.70 -13.66 5.32
C VAL A 13 26.38 -13.79 6.09
N LEU A 14 26.45 -14.05 7.40
CA LEU A 14 25.26 -14.04 8.27
C LEU A 14 24.62 -12.66 8.36
N LEU A 15 25.40 -11.57 8.29
CA LEU A 15 24.89 -10.19 8.28
C LEU A 15 24.16 -9.87 6.96
N PHE A 16 24.71 -10.28 5.81
CA PHE A 16 24.06 -10.12 4.49
C PHE A 16 22.80 -10.96 4.36
N ILE A 17 22.82 -12.19 4.88
CA ILE A 17 21.63 -13.03 5.01
C ILE A 17 20.63 -12.33 5.93
N HIS A 18 21.02 -11.87 7.11
CA HIS A 18 20.12 -11.11 7.99
C HIS A 18 19.54 -9.88 7.32
N LEU A 19 20.32 -9.08 6.57
CA LEU A 19 19.87 -7.89 5.84
C LEU A 19 18.91 -8.24 4.68
N CYS A 20 19.13 -9.35 3.98
CA CYS A 20 18.22 -9.82 2.94
C CYS A 20 16.92 -10.43 3.51
N PHE A 21 16.99 -11.04 4.71
CA PHE A 21 15.83 -11.64 5.39
C PHE A 21 15.09 -10.66 6.32
N SER A 22 15.67 -9.50 6.65
CA SER A 22 15.03 -8.50 7.51
C SER A 22 14.19 -7.46 6.75
N GLY A 23 14.11 -7.56 5.41
CA GLY A 23 13.16 -6.81 4.61
C GLY A 23 11.67 -7.11 4.88
N GLY A 24 11.36 -8.07 5.78
CA GLY A 24 10.00 -8.43 6.17
C GLY A 24 9.49 -7.83 7.48
N TYR A 25 10.29 -7.08 8.25
CA TYR A 25 9.90 -6.62 9.60
C TYR A 25 9.37 -5.18 9.69
N GLN A 26 9.29 -4.44 8.57
CA GLN A 26 8.80 -3.05 8.57
C GLN A 26 7.27 -2.94 8.45
N LEU A 27 6.56 -4.02 8.06
CA LEU A 27 5.13 -3.95 7.76
C LEU A 27 4.22 -3.91 8.99
N THR A 28 4.69 -4.39 10.15
CA THR A 28 3.87 -4.48 11.37
C THR A 28 3.93 -3.22 12.25
N GLU A 29 4.96 -2.38 12.14
CA GLU A 29 5.08 -1.18 12.98
C GLU A 29 4.26 0.01 12.45
N LEU A 30 4.09 0.10 11.12
CA LEU A 30 3.36 1.19 10.45
C LEU A 30 1.83 1.05 10.61
N GLN A 31 1.31 -0.16 10.40
CA GLN A 31 -0.12 -0.48 10.54
C GLN A 31 -0.66 -0.23 11.97
N VAL A 32 0.19 -0.37 12.99
CA VAL A 32 -0.13 -0.06 14.39
C VAL A 32 -0.30 1.46 14.62
N GLY A 33 0.42 2.29 13.87
CA GLY A 33 0.33 3.75 13.97
C GLY A 33 -1.05 4.28 13.56
N LEU A 34 -1.60 3.78 12.45
CA LEU A 34 -2.88 4.24 11.92
C LEU A 34 -4.08 3.85 12.81
N CYS A 35 -4.08 2.62 13.33
CA CYS A 35 -5.16 2.12 14.19
C CYS A 35 -5.21 2.81 15.56
N HIS A 36 -4.11 3.43 15.98
CA HIS A 36 -4.05 4.22 17.22
C HIS A 36 -3.79 5.71 16.98
N LEU A 37 -4.04 6.20 15.75
CA LEU A 37 -3.80 7.61 15.38
C LEU A 37 -4.51 8.60 16.32
N CYS A 38 -5.69 8.21 16.82
CA CYS A 38 -6.37 8.90 17.90
C CYS A 38 -6.85 7.91 18.97
N ASN A 39 -6.85 8.37 20.23
CA ASN A 39 -7.25 7.56 21.38
C ASN A 39 -8.68 7.04 21.24
N GLY A 40 -8.93 5.82 21.73
CA GLY A 40 -10.25 5.19 21.72
C GLY A 40 -10.34 4.00 20.76
N THR A 41 -11.54 3.44 20.66
CA THR A 41 -11.84 2.31 19.77
C THR A 41 -12.82 2.75 18.67
N VAL A 42 -13.04 1.91 17.67
CA VAL A 42 -14.19 2.06 16.75
C VAL A 42 -15.46 2.35 17.57
N GLN A 43 -16.20 3.39 17.19
CA GLN A 43 -17.35 3.87 17.95
C GLN A 43 -18.57 2.97 17.73
N ASN A 44 -19.28 2.60 18.80
CA ASN A 44 -20.43 1.73 18.69
C ASN A 44 -21.55 2.37 17.85
N GLY A 45 -22.10 1.58 16.91
CA GLY A 45 -23.22 2.00 16.07
C GLY A 45 -22.83 2.86 14.87
N THR A 46 -21.55 3.16 14.66
CA THR A 46 -21.07 3.74 13.40
C THR A 46 -21.15 2.72 12.27
N ALA A 47 -21.07 3.21 11.02
CA ALA A 47 -21.02 2.35 9.85
C ALA A 47 -19.84 1.37 9.91
N VAL A 48 -18.68 1.83 10.40
CA VAL A 48 -17.49 0.98 10.58
C VAL A 48 -17.74 -0.12 11.61
N SER A 49 -18.33 0.19 12.76
CA SER A 49 -18.67 -0.81 13.80
C SER A 49 -19.65 -1.88 13.29
N GLN A 50 -20.69 -1.45 12.57
CA GLN A 50 -21.69 -2.35 12.00
C GLN A 50 -21.08 -3.24 10.91
N PHE A 51 -20.30 -2.65 10.01
CA PHE A 51 -19.58 -3.37 8.97
C PHE A 51 -18.61 -4.39 9.58
N CYS A 52 -17.82 -3.98 10.57
CA CYS A 52 -16.86 -4.87 11.22
C CYS A 52 -17.53 -6.10 11.83
N SER A 53 -18.65 -5.89 12.52
CA SER A 53 -19.44 -6.97 13.12
C SER A 53 -20.00 -7.92 12.05
N ALA A 54 -20.51 -7.37 10.94
CA ALA A 54 -21.07 -8.15 9.83
C ALA A 54 -19.99 -8.98 9.09
N SER A 55 -18.76 -8.48 9.03
CA SER A 55 -17.62 -9.14 8.39
C SER A 55 -16.87 -10.10 9.30
N ALA A 56 -17.33 -10.31 10.55
CA ALA A 56 -16.61 -11.05 11.59
C ALA A 56 -15.17 -10.53 11.81
N GLY A 57 -14.99 -9.22 11.66
CA GLY A 57 -13.71 -8.55 11.86
C GLY A 57 -13.35 -8.38 13.33
N LEU A 58 -12.05 -8.23 13.59
CA LEU A 58 -11.51 -7.92 14.90
C LEU A 58 -11.28 -6.42 15.02
N ILE A 59 -11.75 -5.82 16.12
CA ILE A 59 -11.48 -4.41 16.39
C ILE A 59 -10.12 -4.29 17.08
N ASP A 60 -9.25 -3.44 16.53
CA ASP A 60 -8.01 -2.99 17.17
C ASP A 60 -7.93 -1.46 17.06
N GLY A 61 -7.99 -0.78 18.21
CA GLY A 61 -8.14 0.68 18.25
C GLY A 61 -9.27 1.17 17.33
N ARG A 62 -8.91 2.05 16.40
CA ARG A 62 -9.78 2.67 15.38
C ARG A 62 -9.94 1.83 14.11
N CYS A 63 -9.31 0.67 14.03
CA CYS A 63 -9.40 -0.21 12.88
C CYS A 63 -10.34 -1.39 13.10
N CYS A 64 -10.97 -1.81 12.01
CA CYS A 64 -11.51 -3.15 11.86
C CYS A 64 -10.55 -3.97 11.00
N LEU A 65 -10.06 -5.06 11.55
CA LEU A 65 -9.10 -5.97 10.93
C LEU A 65 -9.78 -7.26 10.49
N LEU A 66 -9.37 -7.79 9.35
CA LEU A 66 -9.77 -9.12 8.88
C LEU A 66 -8.54 -9.99 8.66
N ARG A 67 -8.63 -11.24 9.10
CA ARG A 67 -7.55 -12.21 8.93
C ARG A 67 -7.48 -12.67 7.49
N LYS A 68 -6.29 -12.65 6.90
CA LYS A 68 -6.08 -13.17 5.55
C LYS A 68 -6.13 -14.69 5.57
N GLU A 69 -7.10 -15.26 4.85
CA GLU A 69 -7.14 -16.70 4.60
C GLU A 69 -5.83 -17.09 3.89
N ASN A 70 -5.15 -18.12 4.40
CA ASN A 70 -3.88 -18.69 3.90
C ASN A 70 -2.55 -18.07 4.40
N ILE A 71 -2.56 -16.97 5.16
CA ILE A 71 -1.33 -16.43 5.77
C ILE A 71 -1.55 -16.32 7.27
N ARG A 72 -0.76 -17.07 8.05
CA ARG A 72 -0.79 -16.95 9.50
C ARG A 72 -0.28 -15.55 9.88
N ASP A 73 -1.10 -14.83 10.63
CA ASP A 73 -0.79 -13.53 11.26
C ASP A 73 -0.63 -12.35 10.30
N ALA A 74 -1.28 -12.44 9.13
CA ALA A 74 -1.48 -11.27 8.27
C ALA A 74 -2.93 -10.79 8.40
N ASP A 75 -3.11 -9.78 9.23
CA ASP A 75 -4.37 -9.05 9.35
C ASP A 75 -4.29 -7.78 8.50
N TYR A 76 -5.39 -7.42 7.83
CA TYR A 76 -5.46 -6.20 7.02
C TYR A 76 -6.67 -5.37 7.39
N ILE A 77 -6.57 -4.05 7.20
CA ILE A 77 -7.61 -3.10 7.59
C ILE A 77 -8.74 -3.17 6.56
N ILE A 78 -9.93 -3.56 7.01
CA ILE A 78 -11.17 -3.55 6.21
C ILE A 78 -12.08 -2.37 6.55
N GLY A 79 -11.86 -1.73 7.69
CA GLY A 79 -12.57 -0.52 8.08
C GLY A 79 -11.76 0.38 8.99
N LEU A 80 -11.96 1.69 8.89
CA LEU A 80 -11.21 2.71 9.63
C LEU A 80 -12.16 3.77 10.18
N ASP A 81 -12.19 3.95 11.49
CA ASP A 81 -13.03 4.92 12.20
C ASP A 81 -12.16 6.01 12.85
N LEU A 82 -11.86 7.06 12.11
CA LEU A 82 -11.19 8.26 12.61
C LEU A 82 -12.20 9.39 12.89
N SER A 83 -13.47 9.05 13.13
CA SER A 83 -14.49 10.03 13.42
C SER A 83 -14.27 10.68 14.78
N ASN A 84 -14.56 11.99 14.88
CA ASN A 84 -14.45 12.76 16.12
C ASN A 84 -13.07 12.67 16.80
N CYS A 85 -12.00 12.76 16.00
CA CYS A 85 -10.63 12.71 16.47
C CYS A 85 -9.97 14.10 16.53
N SER A 86 -10.75 15.18 16.34
CA SER A 86 -10.25 16.56 16.28
C SER A 86 -9.15 16.77 15.22
N LEU A 87 -9.19 15.99 14.14
CA LEU A 87 -8.23 16.05 13.05
C LEU A 87 -8.47 17.29 12.20
N SER A 88 -7.47 18.17 12.06
CA SER A 88 -7.52 19.33 11.16
C SER A 88 -7.02 19.02 9.76
N ARG A 89 -6.21 17.96 9.65
CA ARG A 89 -5.62 17.43 8.42
C ARG A 89 -5.48 15.92 8.55
N VAL A 90 -5.55 15.24 7.42
CA VAL A 90 -5.32 13.79 7.32
C VAL A 90 -4.20 13.62 6.32
N GLU A 91 -3.10 13.04 6.77
CA GLU A 91 -1.94 12.72 5.95
C GLU A 91 -1.75 11.22 6.03
N ASP A 92 -1.53 10.58 4.89
CA ASP A 92 -1.25 9.15 4.73
C ASP A 92 -2.31 8.19 5.33
N LEU A 93 -3.11 7.59 4.44
CA LEU A 93 -4.04 6.52 4.78
C LEU A 93 -3.62 5.18 4.16
N GLN A 94 -2.43 5.09 3.54
CA GLN A 94 -2.09 4.01 2.63
C GLN A 94 -2.06 2.63 3.31
N ASP A 95 -1.80 2.55 4.61
CA ASP A 95 -1.91 1.30 5.38
C ASP A 95 -3.34 0.72 5.40
N ALA A 96 -4.34 1.55 5.15
CA ALA A 96 -5.74 1.18 5.05
C ALA A 96 -6.26 1.10 3.61
N PHE A 97 -5.39 0.97 2.59
CA PHE A 97 -5.83 0.92 1.18
C PHE A 97 -6.86 -0.20 0.86
N SER A 98 -6.89 -1.26 1.67
CA SER A 98 -7.88 -2.35 1.59
C SER A 98 -9.22 -2.05 2.27
N ALA A 99 -9.37 -0.87 2.90
CA ALA A 99 -10.56 -0.54 3.66
C ALA A 99 -11.78 -0.39 2.74
N THR A 100 -12.86 -1.06 3.13
CA THR A 100 -14.17 -0.97 2.48
C THR A 100 -15.01 0.18 3.05
N THR A 101 -14.79 0.52 4.33
CA THR A 101 -15.54 1.60 5.00
C THR A 101 -14.59 2.50 5.78
N ILE A 102 -14.64 3.81 5.52
CA ILE A 102 -13.83 4.82 6.23
C ILE A 102 -14.74 5.92 6.75
N ASP A 103 -14.56 6.29 8.02
CA ASP A 103 -15.26 7.39 8.66
C ASP A 103 -14.27 8.46 9.15
N LEU A 104 -14.30 9.63 8.51
CA LEU A 104 -13.55 10.85 8.88
C LEU A 104 -14.48 11.93 9.46
N SER A 105 -15.75 11.62 9.70
CA SER A 105 -16.76 12.60 10.11
C SER A 105 -16.46 13.25 11.47
N LEU A 106 -17.15 14.35 11.76
CA LEU A 106 -17.03 15.06 13.04
C LEU A 106 -15.60 15.55 13.35
N ASN A 107 -14.82 15.85 12.31
CA ASN A 107 -13.49 16.43 12.42
C ASN A 107 -13.46 17.84 11.80
N PRO A 108 -12.62 18.77 12.31
CA PRO A 108 -12.45 20.12 11.76
C PRO A 108 -11.57 20.13 10.49
N ILE A 109 -11.80 19.19 9.56
CA ILE A 109 -11.06 19.10 8.29
C ILE A 109 -11.64 20.12 7.31
N VAL A 110 -10.80 21.02 6.83
CA VAL A 110 -11.22 22.08 5.89
C VAL A 110 -11.11 21.61 4.44
N ASN A 111 -10.01 20.92 4.12
CA ASN A 111 -9.71 20.42 2.78
C ASN A 111 -9.21 18.97 2.88
N LEU A 112 -9.50 18.18 1.85
CA LEU A 112 -9.06 16.81 1.71
C LEU A 112 -8.53 16.65 0.29
N ASP A 113 -7.33 16.07 0.15
CA ASP A 113 -6.76 15.78 -1.16
C ASP A 113 -7.29 14.42 -1.63
N ASP A 114 -7.80 14.38 -2.86
CA ASP A 114 -8.32 13.17 -3.48
C ASP A 114 -7.24 12.09 -3.62
N SER A 115 -5.96 12.50 -3.75
CA SER A 115 -4.81 11.60 -3.86
C SER A 115 -4.64 10.67 -2.65
N LEU A 116 -5.18 11.03 -1.49
CA LEU A 116 -5.17 10.18 -0.29
C LEU A 116 -5.87 8.83 -0.51
N PHE A 117 -6.80 8.78 -1.47
CA PHE A 117 -7.58 7.59 -1.79
C PHE A 117 -7.13 6.88 -3.07
N GLU A 118 -5.97 7.26 -3.63
CA GLU A 118 -5.33 6.47 -4.67
C GLU A 118 -5.03 5.06 -4.16
N GLY A 119 -5.41 4.05 -4.95
CA GLY A 119 -5.28 2.64 -4.59
C GLY A 119 -6.44 2.04 -3.78
N PHE A 120 -7.40 2.86 -3.31
CA PHE A 120 -8.55 2.40 -2.51
C PHE A 120 -9.67 1.79 -3.36
N ILE A 121 -9.33 0.75 -4.11
CA ILE A 121 -10.23 0.11 -5.09
C ILE A 121 -11.41 -0.63 -4.45
N GLN A 122 -11.35 -0.92 -3.14
CA GLN A 122 -12.41 -1.63 -2.40
C GLN A 122 -13.30 -0.70 -1.57
N LEU A 123 -13.03 0.60 -1.55
CA LEU A 123 -13.75 1.56 -0.71
C LEU A 123 -15.20 1.69 -1.19
N ALA A 124 -16.15 1.21 -0.38
CA ALA A 124 -17.57 1.25 -0.68
C ALA A 124 -18.28 2.38 0.05
N ASN A 125 -17.84 2.74 1.25
CA ASN A 125 -18.46 3.77 2.07
C ASN A 125 -17.39 4.73 2.60
N LEU A 126 -17.53 6.02 2.29
CA LEU A 126 -16.71 7.08 2.85
C LEU A 126 -17.62 8.11 3.50
N ILE A 127 -17.36 8.40 4.77
CA ILE A 127 -18.12 9.37 5.56
C ILE A 127 -17.20 10.54 5.90
N LEU A 128 -17.60 11.74 5.51
CA LEU A 128 -16.82 12.97 5.62
C LEU A 128 -17.58 14.03 6.43
N PRO A 129 -16.89 15.06 6.95
CA PRO A 129 -17.52 16.31 7.36
C PRO A 129 -18.36 16.94 6.23
N ALA A 130 -19.50 17.54 6.56
CA ALA A 130 -20.47 18.09 5.60
C ALA A 130 -19.91 19.16 4.65
N ASN A 131 -18.83 19.85 5.03
CA ASN A 131 -18.18 20.88 4.21
C ASN A 131 -17.27 20.31 3.11
N LEU A 132 -16.94 19.02 3.15
CA LEU A 132 -16.10 18.37 2.15
C LEU A 132 -16.95 17.78 1.03
N VAL A 133 -16.31 17.47 -0.10
CA VAL A 133 -16.93 16.77 -1.23
C VAL A 133 -16.33 15.36 -1.32
N CYS A 134 -17.10 14.41 -1.82
CA CYS A 134 -16.61 13.07 -2.08
C CYS A 134 -15.44 13.10 -3.09
N PRO A 135 -14.35 12.34 -2.89
CA PRO A 135 -13.24 12.26 -3.82
C PRO A 135 -13.68 11.81 -5.21
N GLY A 136 -13.16 12.46 -6.25
CA GLY A 136 -13.60 12.30 -7.63
C GLY A 136 -15.00 12.89 -7.94
N GLY A 137 -15.64 13.54 -6.96
CA GLY A 137 -16.95 14.16 -7.08
C GLY A 137 -18.10 13.16 -7.20
N ASN A 138 -19.32 13.67 -7.40
CA ASN A 138 -20.55 12.87 -7.40
C ASN A 138 -20.60 11.79 -8.49
N ALA A 139 -19.81 11.92 -9.56
CA ALA A 139 -19.76 10.95 -10.65
C ALA A 139 -19.03 9.65 -10.25
N SER A 140 -18.18 9.70 -9.23
CA SER A 140 -17.39 8.56 -8.74
C SER A 140 -18.15 7.67 -7.75
N TRP A 141 -19.40 8.03 -7.40
CA TRP A 141 -20.19 7.35 -6.39
C TRP A 141 -21.60 7.07 -6.89
N ASP A 142 -22.20 5.96 -6.48
CA ASP A 142 -23.59 5.61 -6.74
C ASP A 142 -24.54 6.55 -6.01
N LYS A 143 -24.19 6.91 -4.78
CA LYS A 143 -25.05 7.73 -3.94
C LYS A 143 -24.23 8.67 -3.08
N VAL A 144 -24.59 9.95 -3.17
CA VAL A 144 -24.01 11.02 -2.36
C VAL A 144 -25.13 11.67 -1.56
N LYS A 145 -24.97 11.79 -0.23
CA LYS A 145 -25.98 12.40 0.66
C LYS A 145 -25.31 13.27 1.71
N VAL A 146 -25.93 14.39 2.04
CA VAL A 146 -25.57 15.17 3.22
C VAL A 146 -26.68 15.03 4.25
N LYS A 147 -26.35 14.67 5.49
CA LYS A 147 -27.30 14.57 6.61
C LYS A 147 -26.69 15.20 7.86
N GLY A 148 -27.24 16.32 8.29
CA GLY A 148 -26.68 17.08 9.42
C GLY A 148 -25.27 17.55 9.08
N GLU A 149 -24.31 17.22 9.93
CA GLU A 149 -22.89 17.61 9.79
C GLU A 149 -22.04 16.58 9.04
N THR A 150 -22.66 15.57 8.42
CA THR A 150 -21.94 14.50 7.72
C THR A 150 -22.34 14.35 6.26
N HIS A 151 -21.35 14.05 5.43
CA HIS A 151 -21.45 13.77 4.01
C HIS A 151 -21.14 12.29 3.77
N PHE A 152 -22.04 11.58 3.12
CA PHE A 152 -21.94 10.16 2.82
C PHE A 152 -21.69 9.96 1.34
N CYS A 153 -20.64 9.21 1.03
CA CYS A 153 -20.26 8.75 -0.29
C CYS A 153 -20.38 7.23 -0.31
N GLU A 154 -21.36 6.69 -1.02
CA GLU A 154 -21.72 5.27 -1.02
C GLU A 154 -21.64 4.68 -2.44
N GLY A 155 -21.08 3.47 -2.54
CA GLY A 155 -20.93 2.72 -3.79
C GLY A 155 -19.94 3.38 -4.73
N GLN A 156 -18.63 3.22 -4.49
CA GLN A 156 -17.62 3.67 -5.45
C GLN A 156 -17.87 3.02 -6.81
N LYS A 157 -17.91 3.85 -7.86
CA LYS A 157 -18.06 3.40 -9.24
C LYS A 157 -16.72 3.11 -9.86
N ASP A 158 -16.67 2.04 -10.64
CA ASP A 158 -15.55 1.80 -11.54
C ASP A 158 -15.59 2.80 -12.70
N ILE A 159 -14.61 3.70 -12.74
CA ILE A 159 -14.46 4.71 -13.79
C ILE A 159 -14.21 4.07 -15.17
N CYS A 160 -13.61 2.88 -15.24
CA CYS A 160 -13.34 2.17 -16.48
C CYS A 160 -14.62 1.63 -17.14
N ASN A 161 -15.70 1.43 -16.35
CA ASN A 161 -16.99 0.93 -16.85
C ASN A 161 -17.95 2.05 -17.29
N GLN A 162 -17.57 3.33 -17.16
CA GLN A 162 -18.43 4.46 -17.51
C GLN A 162 -18.35 4.76 -19.01
N THR A 163 -19.43 4.49 -19.74
CA THR A 163 -19.56 4.72 -21.20
C THR A 163 -19.45 6.18 -21.63
N GLY A 164 -19.50 7.14 -20.68
CA GLY A 164 -19.45 8.59 -20.94
C GLY A 164 -18.05 9.19 -21.01
N TYR A 165 -17.02 8.50 -20.51
CA TYR A 165 -15.61 8.89 -20.68
C TYR A 165 -15.02 8.09 -21.84
N LEU A 166 -15.46 8.43 -23.06
CA LEU A 166 -14.85 7.94 -24.29
C LEU A 166 -13.33 8.16 -24.21
N SER A 167 -12.59 7.06 -24.12
CA SER A 167 -11.14 6.96 -24.07
C SER A 167 -10.46 7.61 -22.87
N LEU A 168 -10.51 6.95 -21.71
CA LEU A 168 -9.27 6.84 -20.94
C LEU A 168 -8.23 6.25 -21.89
N ASN A 169 -7.35 7.10 -22.41
CA ASN A 169 -6.39 6.78 -23.47
C ASN A 169 -5.26 5.91 -22.91
N CYS A 170 -5.60 4.67 -22.57
CA CYS A 170 -4.60 3.66 -22.32
C CYS A 170 -3.87 3.35 -23.64
N PRO A 171 -2.53 3.22 -23.61
CA PRO A 171 -1.75 2.88 -24.80
C PRO A 171 -2.19 1.53 -25.40
N GLU A 172 -1.77 1.26 -26.64
CA GLU A 172 -1.97 -0.08 -27.22
C GLU A 172 -1.45 -1.18 -26.28
N ASN A 173 -2.14 -2.32 -26.30
CA ASN A 173 -1.84 -3.48 -25.44
C ASN A 173 -1.94 -3.16 -23.94
N SER A 174 -2.81 -2.23 -23.55
CA SER A 174 -3.14 -1.96 -22.16
C SER A 174 -4.63 -1.76 -21.96
N LEU A 175 -5.09 -2.01 -20.73
CA LEU A 175 -6.47 -1.90 -20.30
C LEU A 175 -6.56 -0.92 -19.15
N CYS A 176 -7.68 -0.20 -19.11
CA CYS A 176 -8.06 0.59 -17.95
C CYS A 176 -8.33 -0.33 -16.76
N VAL A 177 -7.76 0.01 -15.61
CA VAL A 177 -8.10 -0.61 -14.33
C VAL A 177 -8.37 0.50 -13.29
N PRO A 178 -9.35 0.30 -12.38
CA PRO A 178 -9.67 1.28 -11.36
C PRO A 178 -8.51 1.48 -10.38
N TYR A 179 -8.36 2.70 -9.87
CA TYR A 179 -7.29 3.05 -8.93
C TYR A 179 -7.77 3.92 -7.75
N GLY A 180 -9.04 3.75 -7.35
CA GLY A 180 -9.68 4.53 -6.30
C GLY A 180 -10.76 5.48 -6.83
N PRO A 181 -11.44 6.23 -5.95
CA PRO A 181 -12.59 7.05 -6.34
C PRO A 181 -12.19 8.16 -7.32
N GLY A 182 -12.63 8.03 -8.58
CA GLY A 182 -12.30 8.98 -9.64
C GLY A 182 -10.93 8.79 -10.28
N PHE A 183 -10.16 7.78 -9.88
CA PHE A 183 -8.84 7.48 -10.40
C PHE A 183 -8.81 6.16 -11.18
N PHE A 184 -7.91 6.12 -12.16
CA PHE A 184 -7.62 4.94 -12.96
C PHE A 184 -6.13 4.85 -13.26
N GLN A 185 -5.70 3.65 -13.64
CA GLN A 185 -4.39 3.43 -14.23
C GLN A 185 -4.53 2.52 -15.46
N CYS A 186 -3.48 2.45 -16.27
CA CYS A 186 -3.43 1.55 -17.42
C CYS A 186 -2.47 0.40 -17.10
N SER A 187 -3.00 -0.82 -17.10
CA SER A 187 -2.21 -2.04 -16.93
C SER A 187 -2.02 -2.73 -18.28
N CYS A 188 -0.84 -3.31 -18.51
CA CYS A 188 -0.61 -4.07 -19.73
C CYS A 188 -1.50 -5.32 -19.78
N VAL A 189 -1.95 -5.68 -20.99
CA VAL A 189 -2.58 -6.98 -21.23
C VAL A 189 -1.54 -8.10 -21.12
N ASP A 190 -2.03 -9.31 -20.91
CA ASP A 190 -1.18 -10.50 -20.80
C ASP A 190 -0.20 -10.60 -21.98
N ALA A 191 1.02 -11.06 -21.68
CA ALA A 191 2.20 -11.11 -22.58
C ALA A 191 2.89 -9.78 -22.90
N PHE A 192 2.32 -8.62 -22.57
CA PHE A 192 2.96 -7.31 -22.77
C PHE A 192 3.50 -6.71 -21.48
N ARG A 193 4.62 -5.99 -21.57
CA ARG A 193 5.27 -5.33 -20.43
C ARG A 193 6.06 -4.09 -20.82
N GLY A 194 6.56 -3.41 -19.79
CA GLY A 194 7.45 -2.26 -19.93
C GLY A 194 6.69 -0.97 -20.19
N TYR A 195 7.45 0.10 -20.44
CA TYR A 195 6.88 1.42 -20.73
C TYR A 195 5.93 1.36 -21.92
N LYS A 196 4.68 1.79 -21.71
CA LYS A 196 3.57 1.77 -22.70
C LYS A 196 3.27 0.38 -23.29
N CYS A 197 3.61 -0.71 -22.59
CA CYS A 197 3.25 -2.07 -23.00
C CYS A 197 3.76 -2.46 -24.41
N LEU A 198 4.94 -1.95 -24.80
CA LEU A 198 5.51 -2.17 -26.14
C LEU A 198 6.34 -3.44 -26.27
N ARG A 199 6.62 -4.17 -25.17
CA ARG A 199 7.50 -5.35 -25.18
C ARG A 199 6.70 -6.61 -24.91
N GLU A 200 6.88 -7.61 -25.76
CA GLU A 200 6.24 -8.92 -25.61
C GLU A 200 7.17 -9.93 -24.90
N GLY A 201 6.58 -10.88 -24.17
CA GLY A 201 7.28 -12.00 -23.51
C GLY A 201 7.78 -11.68 -22.09
N GLU A 202 8.85 -12.34 -21.65
CA GLU A 202 9.46 -12.14 -20.32
C GLU A 202 10.74 -11.30 -20.36
N PHE A 203 11.01 -10.56 -19.28
CA PHE A 203 12.24 -9.76 -19.19
C PHE A 203 13.45 -10.69 -19.20
N PRO A 204 14.47 -10.49 -20.07
CA PRO A 204 15.58 -11.42 -20.19
C PRO A 204 16.58 -11.23 -19.03
N ILE A 205 16.19 -11.70 -17.84
CA ILE A 205 16.92 -11.51 -16.57
C ILE A 205 18.39 -11.92 -16.71
N ILE A 206 18.65 -13.10 -17.26
CA ILE A 206 20.01 -13.65 -17.36
C ILE A 206 20.92 -12.81 -18.27
N GLN A 207 20.37 -12.28 -19.37
CA GLN A 207 21.15 -11.49 -20.32
C GLN A 207 21.55 -10.13 -19.74
N VAL A 208 20.69 -9.54 -18.91
CA VAL A 208 20.95 -8.23 -18.29
C VAL A 208 21.75 -8.38 -16.99
N PHE A 209 21.28 -9.21 -16.07
CA PHE A 209 21.88 -9.33 -14.74
C PHE A 209 23.07 -10.28 -14.69
N GLY A 210 23.18 -11.24 -15.60
CA GLY A 210 24.33 -12.16 -15.67
C GLY A 210 25.66 -11.43 -15.82
N PRO A 211 25.82 -10.54 -16.82
CA PRO A 211 27.02 -9.73 -16.98
C PRO A 211 27.30 -8.83 -15.78
N LEU A 212 26.28 -8.15 -15.24
CA LEU A 212 26.39 -7.27 -14.06
C LEU A 212 26.88 -8.03 -12.82
N ALA A 213 26.29 -9.19 -12.54
CA ALA A 213 26.70 -10.05 -11.42
C ALA A 213 28.11 -10.59 -11.66
N GLY A 214 28.41 -11.07 -12.87
CA GLY A 214 29.72 -11.57 -13.24
C GLY A 214 30.83 -10.53 -13.09
N SER A 215 30.62 -9.30 -13.59
CA SER A 215 31.58 -8.21 -13.44
C SER A 215 31.78 -7.82 -11.97
N THR A 216 30.69 -7.80 -11.18
CA THR A 216 30.75 -7.46 -9.76
C THR A 216 31.58 -8.48 -8.97
N VAL A 217 31.35 -9.78 -9.21
CA VAL A 217 32.14 -10.86 -8.59
C VAL A 217 33.60 -10.76 -9.00
N LEU A 218 33.89 -10.55 -10.29
CA LEU A 218 35.25 -10.42 -10.80
C LEU A 218 35.99 -9.25 -10.14
N VAL A 219 35.37 -8.07 -10.12
CA VAL A 219 35.93 -6.88 -9.48
C VAL A 219 36.13 -7.11 -7.98
N SER A 220 35.19 -7.75 -7.29
CA SER A 220 35.31 -8.07 -5.87
C SER A 220 36.49 -9.00 -5.58
N ILE A 221 36.70 -10.03 -6.42
CA ILE A 221 37.85 -10.93 -6.32
C ILE A 221 39.15 -10.16 -6.57
N LEU A 222 39.20 -9.32 -7.59
CA LEU A 222 40.39 -8.51 -7.90
C LEU A 222 40.73 -7.54 -6.76
N LEU A 223 39.73 -6.84 -6.21
CA LEU A 223 39.91 -5.97 -5.05
C LEU A 223 40.37 -6.78 -3.83
N TRP A 224 39.79 -7.94 -3.56
CA TRP A 224 40.21 -8.81 -2.47
C TRP A 224 41.67 -9.26 -2.61
N LEU A 225 42.08 -9.72 -3.80
CA LEU A 225 43.44 -10.19 -4.05
C LEU A 225 44.48 -9.06 -4.00
N THR A 226 44.13 -7.88 -4.48
CA THR A 226 45.06 -6.74 -4.57
C THR A 226 45.14 -5.94 -3.27
N GLN A 227 44.02 -5.72 -2.58
CA GLN A 227 43.99 -4.91 -1.34
C GLN A 227 44.43 -5.72 -0.12
N ARG A 228 44.10 -7.01 -0.02
CA ARG A 228 44.50 -7.84 1.14
C ARG A 228 46.00 -8.12 1.18
N ARG A 229 46.70 -8.05 0.03
CA ARG A 229 48.16 -8.20 -0.05
C ARG A 229 48.94 -6.98 0.46
N LYS A 230 48.29 -5.85 0.76
CA LYS A 230 48.93 -4.68 1.40
C LYS A 230 48.66 -4.56 2.90
N ALA A 231 47.88 -5.47 3.50
CA ALA A 231 47.61 -5.51 4.94
C ALA A 231 48.51 -6.51 5.71
N ILE A 232 49.60 -6.98 5.09
CA ILE A 232 50.69 -7.67 5.79
C ILE A 232 51.96 -6.87 5.52
N SER A 233 52.14 -5.79 6.27
CA SER A 233 53.45 -5.18 6.48
C SER A 233 53.49 -4.65 7.92
N VAL A 234 54.34 -5.31 8.71
CA VAL A 234 54.74 -5.08 10.12
C VAL A 234 53.75 -5.55 11.18
#